data_AF-A0A7X0EYI1-F1
#
_entry.id   AF-A0A7X0EYI1-F1
#
_cell.length_a   1.000
_cell.length_b   1.000
_cell.length_c   1.000
_cell.angle_alpha   90.00
_cell.angle_beta   90.00
_cell.angle_gamma   90.00
#
_symmetry.space_group_name_H-M   'P 1'
#
loop_
_entity.id
_entity.type
_entity.pdbx_description
1 polymer ?
#
loop_
_entity_poly.entity_id
_entity_poly.type
_entity_poly.pdbx_seq_one_letter_code
_entity_poly.pdbx_strand_id
1 'polypeptide(L)'
;MDLWFSRHENPERSHWIELRREEQRLRSAALEALFRVELLTDVEQLIAKGWEALGAIDRMDMLETPEQMDQQRATSRALISDFIRASKPFVVPQIEGSVAIE
;
A
#
# COMPACT_ATOMS: atom_id res chain seq x y z
N MET A 1 -25.03 1.17 -13.09
CA MET A 1 -24.26 1.65 -14.25
C MET A 1 -22.86 1.07 -14.11
N ASP A 2 -22.49 0.27 -15.09
CA ASP A 2 -21.35 -0.64 -15.13
C ASP A 2 -20.05 0.07 -15.58
N LEU A 3 -18.90 -0.49 -15.18
CA LEU A 3 -17.57 0.11 -15.41
C LEU A 3 -17.30 0.30 -16.91
N TRP A 4 -17.81 -0.60 -17.75
CA TRP A 4 -17.71 -0.51 -19.20
C TRP A 4 -18.39 0.75 -19.73
N PHE A 5 -19.64 1.03 -19.30
CA PHE A 5 -20.37 2.22 -19.70
C PHE A 5 -19.67 3.50 -19.22
N SER A 6 -19.14 3.51 -17.99
CA SER A 6 -18.39 4.66 -17.49
C SER A 6 -17.10 4.89 -18.29
N ARG A 7 -16.38 3.84 -18.69
CA ARG A 7 -15.14 3.99 -19.50
C ARG A 7 -15.37 4.60 -20.88
N HIS A 8 -16.50 4.28 -21.51
CA HIS A 8 -16.76 4.66 -22.90
C HIS A 8 -17.59 5.93 -23.02
N GLU A 9 -18.58 6.11 -22.14
CA GLU A 9 -19.54 7.22 -22.21
C GLU A 9 -19.22 8.35 -21.22
N ASN A 10 -18.41 8.09 -20.19
CA ASN A 10 -18.07 9.09 -19.18
C ASN A 10 -16.67 8.87 -18.58
N PRO A 11 -15.60 9.02 -19.39
CA PRO A 11 -14.25 8.57 -19.07
C PRO A 11 -13.69 9.21 -17.78
N GLU A 12 -14.03 10.46 -17.51
CA GLU A 12 -13.66 11.13 -16.25
C GLU A 12 -14.24 10.40 -15.04
N ARG A 13 -15.54 10.08 -15.05
CA ARG A 13 -16.18 9.32 -13.97
C ARG A 13 -15.56 7.94 -13.79
N SER A 14 -15.17 7.27 -14.88
CA SER A 14 -14.47 5.98 -14.79
C SER A 14 -13.12 6.10 -14.13
N HIS A 15 -12.37 7.17 -14.44
CA HIS A 15 -11.06 7.43 -13.85
C HIS A 15 -11.13 7.54 -12.31
N TRP A 16 -12.14 8.25 -11.80
CA TRP A 16 -12.38 8.38 -10.35
C TRP A 16 -12.75 7.05 -9.67
N ILE A 17 -13.54 6.20 -10.34
CA ILE A 17 -13.90 4.88 -9.81
C ILE A 17 -12.67 3.96 -9.74
N GLU A 18 -11.83 3.99 -10.77
CA GLU A 18 -10.59 3.23 -10.82
C GLU A 18 -9.58 3.73 -9.78
N LEU A 19 -9.50 5.05 -9.58
CA LEU A 19 -8.67 5.61 -8.51
C LEU A 19 -9.09 5.04 -7.15
N ARG A 20 -10.38 5.13 -6.78
CA ARG A 20 -10.84 4.63 -5.48
C ARG A 20 -10.54 3.15 -5.28
N ARG A 21 -10.64 2.34 -6.33
CA ARG A 21 -10.29 0.91 -6.26
C ARG A 21 -8.80 0.70 -6.02
N GLU A 22 -7.96 1.45 -6.73
CA GLU A 22 -6.51 1.35 -6.57
C GLU A 22 -6.07 1.87 -5.19
N GLU A 23 -6.63 2.99 -4.73
CA GLU A 23 -6.42 3.53 -3.39
C GLU A 23 -6.76 2.48 -2.32
N GLN A 24 -7.96 1.88 -2.40
CA GLN A 24 -8.37 0.84 -1.45
C GLN A 24 -7.44 -0.39 -1.50
N ARG A 25 -6.98 -0.78 -2.70
CA ARG A 25 -6.04 -1.89 -2.86
C ARG A 25 -4.68 -1.59 -2.22
N LEU A 26 -4.13 -0.40 -2.46
CA LEU A 26 -2.87 0.05 -1.87
C LEU A 26 -2.98 0.17 -0.36
N ARG A 27 -4.10 0.72 0.14
CA ARG A 27 -4.40 0.87 1.56
C ARG A 27 -4.44 -0.48 2.27
N SER A 28 -5.16 -1.46 1.72
CA SER A 28 -5.19 -2.81 2.27
C SER A 28 -3.81 -3.45 2.34
N ALA A 29 -2.99 -3.30 1.29
CA ALA A 29 -1.63 -3.85 1.27
C ALA A 29 -0.71 -3.18 2.30
N ALA A 30 -0.79 -1.85 2.45
CA ALA A 30 -0.02 -1.11 3.44
C ALA A 30 -0.41 -1.52 4.88
N LEU A 31 -1.70 -1.64 5.16
CA LEU A 31 -2.21 -2.09 6.46
C LEU A 31 -1.80 -3.52 6.79
N GLU A 32 -1.88 -4.44 5.83
CA GLU A 32 -1.43 -5.83 6.04
C GLU A 32 0.06 -5.88 6.38
N ALA A 33 0.89 -5.11 5.68
CA ALA A 33 2.32 -5.06 5.93
C ALA A 33 2.65 -4.36 7.27
N LEU A 34 1.95 -3.27 7.62
CA LEU A 34 2.12 -2.59 8.91
C LEU A 34 1.74 -3.50 10.07
N PHE A 35 0.59 -4.18 9.98
CA PHE A 35 0.15 -5.14 10.99
C PHE A 35 1.18 -6.26 11.20
N ARG A 36 1.74 -6.81 10.12
CA ARG A 36 2.80 -7.85 10.24
C ARG A 36 4.06 -7.31 10.90
N VAL A 37 4.45 -6.07 10.61
CA VAL A 37 5.62 -5.43 11.24
C VAL A 37 5.35 -5.24 12.73
N GLU A 38 4.25 -4.58 13.11
CA GLU A 38 3.89 -4.36 14.51
C GLU A 38 3.73 -5.67 15.30
N LEU A 39 3.33 -6.77 14.65
CA LEU A 39 3.20 -8.08 15.30
C LEU A 39 4.54 -8.81 15.48
N LEU A 40 5.50 -8.60 14.57
CA LEU A 40 6.73 -9.40 14.50
C LEU A 40 7.98 -8.63 14.95
N THR A 41 7.89 -7.31 15.11
CA THR A 41 9.04 -6.47 15.43
C THR A 41 8.65 -5.16 16.12
N ASP A 42 9.45 -4.75 17.12
CA ASP A 42 9.33 -3.45 17.80
C ASP A 42 10.23 -2.36 17.16
N VAL A 43 10.55 -2.48 15.87
CA VAL A 43 11.41 -1.50 15.19
C VAL A 43 10.59 -0.27 14.79
N GLU A 44 10.63 0.76 15.64
CA GLU A 44 9.94 2.05 15.48
C GLU A 44 10.10 2.67 14.08
N GLN A 45 11.29 2.53 13.48
CA GLN A 45 11.62 3.09 12.16
C GLN A 45 10.81 2.42 11.03
N LEU A 46 10.44 1.15 11.18
CA LEU A 46 9.59 0.45 10.20
C LEU A 46 8.12 0.84 10.37
N ILE A 47 7.67 0.95 11.62
CA ILE A 47 6.33 1.43 11.95
C ILE A 47 6.13 2.83 11.35
N ALA A 48 7.09 3.74 11.54
CA ALA A 48 7.06 5.08 10.96
C ALA A 48 6.97 5.08 9.43
N LYS A 49 7.73 4.21 8.74
CA LYS A 49 7.65 4.05 7.27
C LYS A 49 6.29 3.52 6.80
N GLY A 50 5.68 2.61 7.56
CA GLY A 50 4.35 2.11 7.27
C GLY A 50 3.27 3.19 7.40
N TRP A 51 3.35 4.01 8.45
CA TRP A 51 2.46 5.17 8.64
C TRP A 51 2.67 6.25 7.57
N GLU A 52 3.91 6.50 7.15
CA GLU A 52 4.22 7.41 6.04
C GLU A 52 3.56 6.94 4.74
N ALA A 53 3.70 5.65 4.41
CA ALA A 53 3.06 5.06 3.24
C ALA A 53 1.53 5.16 3.32
N LEU A 54 0.93 4.86 4.48
CA LEU A 54 -0.52 4.96 4.68
C LEU A 54 -1.02 6.40 4.54
N GLY A 55 -0.32 7.36 5.16
CA GLY A 55 -0.68 8.78 5.07
C GLY A 55 -0.52 9.36 3.66
N ALA A 56 0.31 8.79 2.80
CA ALA A 56 0.37 9.16 1.39
C ALA A 56 -0.86 8.64 0.61
N ILE A 57 -1.34 7.44 0.93
CA ILE A 57 -2.53 6.83 0.31
C ILE A 57 -3.80 7.55 0.75
N ASP A 58 -3.95 7.83 2.05
CA ASP A 58 -5.13 8.50 2.62
C ASP A 58 -5.26 9.97 2.16
N ARG A 59 -4.27 10.54 1.47
CA ARG A 59 -4.34 11.88 0.86
C ARG A 59 -4.78 11.87 -0.61
N MET A 60 -4.98 10.69 -1.21
CA MET A 60 -5.34 10.56 -2.63
C MET A 60 -6.77 11.03 -2.93
N ASP A 61 -7.66 11.03 -1.94
CA ASP A 61 -9.04 11.49 -2.03
C ASP A 61 -9.17 13.03 -2.03
N MET A 62 -8.12 13.76 -1.63
CA MET A 62 -8.06 15.23 -1.60
C MET A 62 -7.57 15.85 -2.91
N LEU A 63 -7.26 15.03 -3.92
CA LEU A 63 -6.68 15.50 -5.18
C LEU A 63 -7.78 15.86 -6.17
N GLU A 64 -7.60 17.00 -6.84
CA GLU A 64 -8.63 17.57 -7.71
C GLU A 64 -8.31 17.36 -9.20
N THR A 65 -7.04 17.09 -9.55
CA THR A 65 -6.63 16.91 -10.94
C THR A 65 -6.06 15.51 -11.23
N PRO A 66 -6.28 14.98 -12.45
CA PRO A 66 -5.69 13.71 -12.90
C PRO A 66 -4.16 13.64 -12.75
N GLU A 67 -3.45 14.72 -13.04
CA GLU A 67 -1.99 14.78 -12.95
C GLU A 67 -1.51 14.69 -11.50
N GLN A 68 -2.21 15.34 -10.57
CA GLN A 68 -1.93 15.22 -9.13
C GLN A 68 -2.14 13.77 -8.67
N MET A 69 -3.21 13.13 -9.15
CA MET A 69 -3.52 11.73 -8.82
C MET A 69 -2.47 10.76 -9.36
N ASP A 70 -1.98 10.96 -10.58
CA ASP A 70 -0.88 10.16 -11.15
C ASP A 70 0.42 10.31 -10.36
N GLN A 71 0.78 11.54 -10.01
CA GLN A 71 1.97 11.80 -9.21
C GLN A 71 1.85 11.18 -7.81
N GLN A 72 0.68 11.27 -7.18
CA GLN A 72 0.44 10.66 -5.88
C GLN A 72 0.42 9.13 -5.96
N ARG A 73 -0.14 8.53 -7.01
CA ARG A 73 -0.07 7.08 -7.27
C ARG A 73 1.38 6.60 -7.33
N ALA A 74 2.23 7.31 -8.08
CA ALA A 74 3.64 6.96 -8.19
C ALA A 74 4.35 7.05 -6.82
N THR A 75 4.06 8.11 -6.07
CA THR A 75 4.63 8.35 -4.74
C THR A 75 4.20 7.27 -3.74
N SER A 76 2.90 6.98 -3.62
CA SER A 76 2.37 5.96 -2.72
C SER A 76 2.92 4.57 -3.04
N ARG A 77 3.06 4.22 -4.33
CA ARG A 77 3.67 2.94 -4.74
C ARG A 77 5.15 2.84 -4.38
N ALA A 78 5.90 3.93 -4.52
CA ALA A 78 7.31 3.98 -4.11
C ALA A 78 7.44 3.78 -2.59
N LEU A 79 6.64 4.51 -1.79
CA LEU A 79 6.65 4.41 -0.33
C LEU A 79 6.29 3.02 0.18
N ILE A 80 5.25 2.38 -0.39
CA ILE A 80 4.90 0.99 -0.06
C ILE A 80 6.04 0.04 -0.42
N SER A 81 6.66 0.21 -1.60
CA SER A 81 7.75 -0.64 -2.05
C SER A 81 8.97 -0.53 -1.12
N ASP A 82 9.30 0.69 -0.70
CA ASP A 82 10.39 0.96 0.23
C ASP A 82 10.08 0.43 1.63
N PHE A 83 8.84 0.58 2.10
CA PHE A 83 8.39 -0.02 3.36
C PHE A 83 8.51 -1.55 3.31
N ILE A 84 7.95 -2.22 2.31
CA ILE A 84 8.06 -3.68 2.15
C ILE A 84 9.52 -4.12 2.10
N ARG A 85 10.36 -3.42 1.32
CA ARG A 85 11.79 -3.73 1.23
C ARG A 85 12.48 -3.62 2.59
N ALA A 86 12.17 -2.59 3.37
CA ALA A 86 12.69 -2.40 4.71
C ALA A 86 12.20 -3.49 5.69
N SER A 87 10.98 -3.98 5.51
CA SER A 87 10.39 -5.02 6.36
C SER A 87 10.89 -6.43 6.06
N LYS A 88 11.33 -6.74 4.82
CA LYS A 88 11.75 -8.09 4.40
C LYS A 88 12.72 -8.83 5.36
N PRO A 89 13.76 -8.19 5.93
CA PRO A 89 14.66 -8.86 6.86
C PRO A 89 13.99 -9.35 8.16
N PHE A 90 12.84 -8.79 8.50
CA PHE A 90 12.10 -9.06 9.74
C PHE A 90 10.95 -10.07 9.53
N VAL A 91 10.60 -10.39 8.28
CA VAL A 91 9.51 -11.32 7.92
C VAL A 91 10.09 -12.70 7.53
N VAL A 92 11.18 -13.13 8.17
CA VAL A 92 11.86 -14.40 7.85
C VAL A 92 10.84 -15.55 7.91
N PRO A 93 10.77 -16.45 6.90
CA PRO A 93 10.05 -17.71 7.07
C PRO A 93 10.73 -18.46 8.20
N GLN A 94 9.99 -18.90 9.23
CA GLN A 94 10.50 -19.92 10.15
C GLN A 94 10.86 -21.16 9.31
N ILE A 95 12.12 -21.26 8.87
CA ILE A 95 12.65 -22.52 8.39
C ILE A 95 12.97 -23.29 9.66
N GLU A 96 12.10 -24.25 9.95
CA GLU A 96 12.25 -25.28 10.96
C GLU A 96 13.68 -25.84 10.91
N GLY A 97 14.45 -25.54 11.95
CA GLY A 97 15.87 -25.87 12.00
C GLY A 97 16.38 -25.90 13.43
N SER A 98 15.62 -26.51 14.35
CA SER A 98 16.13 -26.83 15.67
C SER A 98 15.37 -27.99 16.29
N VAL A 99 15.74 -29.22 15.90
CA VAL A 99 15.86 -30.33 16.84
C VAL A 99 17.04 -31.20 16.40
N ALA A 100 18.23 -30.86 16.89
CA ALA A 100 19.27 -31.84 17.17
C ALA A 100 19.56 -31.68 18.67
N ILE A 101 18.87 -32.48 19.47
CA ILE A 101 19.24 -32.73 20.86
C ILE A 101 20.06 -34.02 20.80
N GLU A 102 21.38 -33.88 20.99
CA GLU A 102 22.24 -34.98 21.45
C GLU A 102 21.95 -35.29 22.92
#